data_AF-A0A7C9M8M3-F1
#
_entry.id   AF-A0A7C9M8M3-F1
#
_cell.length_a   1.000
_cell.length_b   1.000
_cell.length_c   1.000
_cell.angle_alpha   90.00
_cell.angle_beta   90.00
_cell.angle_gamma   90.00
#
_symmetry.space_group_name_H-M   'P 1'
#
loop_
_entity.id
_entity.type
_entity.pdbx_description
1 polymer ?
#
loop_
_entity_poly.entity_id
_entity_poly.type
_entity_poly.pdbx_seq_one_letter_code
_entity_poly.pdbx_strand_id
1 'polypeptide(L)'
;MAVTPPVCDFDWPAPDFTLPGTDGRSYGLADIAGKNGTLIMFICNHCPYVLAVLESIIRDARELQDHGVGVAAICANDANTHPDDSFDNMKTLAEARGFPFPYLHDESQTVAQAYGAACTPDFFGFNADLGLQYRGRLDASGRNPAPADAPRELYEAMVQVAQTGRGPAEQTPSMGCSIKWKAA
;
A
#
# COMPACT_ATOMS: atom_id res chain seq x y z
N MET A 1 11.76 6.09 -13.29
CA MET A 1 12.69 6.80 -12.38
C MET A 1 12.14 6.71 -10.96
N ALA A 2 12.95 6.98 -9.93
CA ALA A 2 12.44 7.05 -8.57
C ALA A 2 11.64 8.35 -8.38
N VAL A 3 10.55 8.28 -7.61
CA VAL A 3 9.66 9.42 -7.33
C VAL A 3 9.33 9.44 -5.83
N THR A 4 9.08 10.64 -5.31
CA THR A 4 8.67 10.90 -3.93
C THR A 4 7.26 11.52 -3.95
N PRO A 5 6.25 10.89 -3.30
CA PRO A 5 4.90 11.43 -3.22
C PRO A 5 4.81 12.58 -2.19
N PRO A 6 3.74 13.40 -2.21
CA PRO A 6 3.47 14.35 -1.14
C PRO A 6 3.21 13.62 0.19
N VAL A 7 3.42 14.32 1.30
CA VAL A 7 3.04 13.86 2.64
C VAL A 7 1.54 14.11 2.89
N CYS A 8 0.98 13.36 3.85
CA CYS A 8 -0.42 13.32 4.25
C CYS A 8 -1.18 14.66 4.14
N ASP A 9 -2.28 14.64 3.40
CA ASP A 9 -3.34 15.65 3.47
C ASP A 9 -4.39 15.14 4.47
N PHE A 10 -4.31 15.61 5.72
CA PHE A 10 -5.13 15.06 6.81
C PHE A 10 -6.62 15.16 6.50
N ASP A 11 -7.34 14.09 6.85
CA ASP A 11 -8.77 13.93 6.63
C ASP A 11 -9.21 13.93 5.16
N TRP A 12 -8.26 13.90 4.21
CA TRP A 12 -8.59 13.63 2.80
C TRP A 12 -9.28 12.26 2.69
N PRO A 13 -10.50 12.22 2.11
CA PRO A 13 -11.32 11.01 2.13
C PRO A 13 -10.75 9.95 1.20
N ALA A 14 -10.70 8.70 1.66
CA ALA A 14 -10.32 7.56 0.83
C ALA A 14 -11.26 7.43 -0.40
N PRO A 15 -10.74 7.52 -1.63
CA PRO A 15 -11.53 7.27 -2.82
C PRO A 15 -12.04 5.83 -2.83
N ASP A 16 -13.32 5.66 -3.17
CA ASP A 16 -13.93 4.34 -3.29
C ASP A 16 -13.42 3.61 -4.54
N PHE A 17 -13.48 2.28 -4.51
CA PHE A 17 -13.08 1.42 -5.62
C PHE A 17 -13.79 0.08 -5.57
N THR A 18 -13.72 -0.67 -6.66
CA THR A 18 -14.02 -2.10 -6.68
C THR A 18 -13.04 -2.77 -7.64
N LEU A 19 -12.17 -3.64 -7.13
CA LEU A 19 -11.09 -4.23 -7.90
C LEU A 19 -11.07 -5.77 -7.74
N PRO A 20 -10.68 -6.50 -8.80
CA PRO A 20 -10.45 -7.94 -8.71
C PRO A 20 -9.20 -8.25 -7.88
N GLY A 21 -9.34 -9.18 -6.95
CA GLY A 21 -8.27 -9.75 -6.14
C GLY A 21 -7.70 -11.01 -6.77
N THR A 22 -6.44 -11.28 -6.45
CA THR A 22 -5.70 -12.49 -6.88
C THR A 22 -6.34 -13.80 -6.40
N ASP A 23 -7.14 -13.76 -5.34
CA ASP A 23 -7.92 -14.88 -4.80
C ASP A 23 -9.22 -15.18 -5.60
N GLY A 24 -9.48 -14.43 -6.67
CA GLY A 24 -10.66 -14.58 -7.54
C GLY A 24 -11.91 -13.85 -7.03
N ARG A 25 -11.84 -13.10 -5.94
CA ARG A 25 -12.94 -12.27 -5.43
C ARG A 25 -12.76 -10.82 -5.86
N SER A 26 -13.85 -10.06 -5.90
CA SER A 26 -13.77 -8.60 -6.02
C SER A 26 -13.93 -7.96 -4.65
N TYR A 27 -13.15 -6.90 -4.39
CA TYR A 27 -13.18 -6.15 -3.15
C TYR A 27 -13.39 -4.68 -3.42
N GLY A 28 -14.31 -4.06 -2.68
CA GLY A 28 -14.39 -2.61 -2.57
C GLY A 28 -13.77 -2.09 -1.28
N LEU A 29 -13.65 -0.77 -1.16
CA LEU A 29 -13.07 -0.14 0.03
C LEU A 29 -13.80 -0.55 1.31
N ALA A 30 -15.12 -0.63 1.27
CA ALA A 30 -15.95 -1.05 2.41
C ALA A 30 -15.70 -2.51 2.86
N ASP A 31 -15.29 -3.40 1.94
CA ASP A 31 -14.94 -4.78 2.28
C ASP A 31 -13.59 -4.88 2.99
N ILE A 32 -12.70 -3.92 2.72
CA ILE A 32 -11.36 -3.84 3.29
C ILE A 32 -11.37 -3.05 4.61
N ALA A 33 -12.25 -2.07 4.75
CA ALA A 33 -12.24 -1.12 5.85
C ALA A 33 -12.23 -1.81 7.22
N GLY A 34 -11.18 -1.55 8.01
CA GLY A 34 -11.05 -2.09 9.36
C GLY A 34 -11.84 -1.25 10.37
N LYS A 35 -12.19 -1.89 11.50
CA LYS A 35 -12.90 -1.23 12.60
C LYS A 35 -12.18 0.02 13.12
N ASN A 36 -10.84 -0.02 13.16
CA ASN A 36 -10.02 1.02 13.77
C ASN A 36 -9.18 1.81 12.74
N GLY A 37 -9.21 1.42 11.47
CA GLY A 37 -8.44 2.06 10.42
C GLY A 37 -8.27 1.17 9.20
N THR A 38 -7.69 1.74 8.14
CA THR A 38 -7.49 1.05 6.87
C THR A 38 -6.15 1.44 6.26
N LEU A 39 -5.39 0.46 5.76
CA LEU A 39 -4.14 0.65 5.04
C LEU A 39 -4.30 0.19 3.60
N ILE A 40 -4.18 1.13 2.66
CA ILE A 40 -4.12 0.86 1.22
C ILE A 40 -2.69 1.09 0.75
N MET A 41 -2.13 0.10 0.04
CA MET A 41 -0.74 0.13 -0.41
C MET A 41 -0.66 -0.05 -1.91
N PHE A 42 -0.01 0.86 -2.62
CA PHE A 42 0.31 0.66 -4.04
C PHE A 42 1.67 -0.01 -4.16
N ILE A 43 1.69 -1.26 -4.61
CA ILE A 43 2.90 -2.09 -4.75
C ILE A 43 2.97 -2.71 -6.15
N CYS A 44 4.06 -3.41 -6.45
CA CYS A 44 4.21 -4.19 -7.69
C CYS A 44 5.14 -5.38 -7.47
N ASN A 45 5.29 -6.23 -8.48
CA ASN A 45 5.97 -7.52 -8.33
C ASN A 45 7.48 -7.44 -8.58
N HIS A 46 7.92 -6.47 -9.40
CA HIS A 46 9.31 -6.42 -9.90
C HIS A 46 10.16 -5.28 -9.32
N CYS A 47 9.55 -4.30 -8.65
CA CYS A 47 10.29 -3.13 -8.19
C CYS A 47 11.26 -3.51 -7.06
N PRO A 48 12.57 -3.17 -7.18
CA PRO A 48 13.55 -3.50 -6.14
C PRO A 48 13.23 -2.85 -4.80
N TYR A 49 12.57 -1.68 -4.79
CA TYR A 49 12.12 -1.05 -3.54
C TYR A 49 11.03 -1.87 -2.85
N VAL A 50 10.06 -2.41 -3.60
CA VAL A 50 9.01 -3.28 -3.04
C VAL A 50 9.61 -4.59 -2.56
N LEU A 51 10.44 -5.23 -3.39
CA LEU A 51 11.08 -6.50 -3.05
C LEU A 51 11.95 -6.40 -1.77
N ALA A 52 12.61 -5.26 -1.57
CA ALA A 52 13.42 -5.01 -0.38
C ALA A 52 12.59 -4.97 0.92
N VAL A 53 11.31 -4.62 0.84
CA VAL A 53 10.44 -4.42 2.02
C VAL A 53 9.29 -5.41 2.10
N LEU A 54 9.17 -6.35 1.18
CA LEU A 54 7.99 -7.22 1.07
C LEU A 54 7.74 -8.05 2.33
N GLU A 55 8.80 -8.62 2.91
CA GLU A 55 8.70 -9.37 4.17
C GLU A 55 8.25 -8.48 5.33
N SER A 56 8.74 -7.23 5.38
CA SER A 56 8.32 -6.24 6.38
C SER A 56 6.84 -5.84 6.20
N ILE A 57 6.38 -5.65 4.95
CA ILE A 57 4.97 -5.39 4.64
C ILE A 57 4.08 -6.54 5.15
N ILE A 58 4.47 -7.78 4.88
CA ILE A 58 3.71 -8.96 5.29
C ILE A 58 3.64 -9.07 6.81
N ARG A 59 4.77 -8.90 7.51
CA ARG A 59 4.82 -8.87 8.98
C ARG A 59 3.92 -7.77 9.53
N ASP A 60 4.11 -6.54 9.07
CA ASP A 60 3.41 -5.36 9.59
C ASP A 60 1.92 -5.47 9.35
N ALA A 61 1.49 -5.97 8.19
CA ALA A 61 0.07 -6.14 7.91
C ALA A 61 -0.61 -7.14 8.85
N ARG A 62 0.04 -8.26 9.20
CA ARG A 62 -0.51 -9.22 10.18
C ARG A 62 -0.71 -8.57 11.54
N GLU A 63 0.32 -7.88 12.03
CA GLU A 63 0.28 -7.22 13.34
C GLU A 63 -0.75 -6.06 13.34
N LEU A 64 -0.87 -5.31 12.26
CA LEU A 64 -1.89 -4.25 12.13
C LEU A 64 -3.32 -4.80 12.10
N GLN A 65 -3.54 -5.96 11.50
CA GLN A 65 -4.85 -6.63 11.53
C GLN A 65 -5.28 -6.97 12.96
N ASP A 66 -4.34 -7.33 13.86
CA ASP A 66 -4.62 -7.55 15.29
C ASP A 66 -5.04 -6.24 16.01
N HIS A 67 -4.63 -5.08 15.49
CA HIS A 67 -5.09 -3.76 15.93
C HIS A 67 -6.42 -3.33 15.30
N GLY A 68 -7.08 -4.18 14.52
CA GLY A 68 -8.35 -3.88 13.85
C GLY A 68 -8.19 -2.98 12.62
N VAL A 69 -6.99 -2.92 12.05
CA VAL A 69 -6.71 -2.21 10.80
C VAL A 69 -6.95 -3.16 9.62
N GLY A 70 -7.79 -2.73 8.68
CA GLY A 70 -7.99 -3.40 7.41
C GLY A 70 -6.82 -3.14 6.47
N VAL A 71 -6.39 -4.11 5.67
CA VAL A 71 -5.22 -3.97 4.80
C VAL A 71 -5.52 -4.50 3.41
N ALA A 72 -5.15 -3.74 2.37
CA ALA A 72 -5.11 -4.21 0.99
C ALA A 72 -3.91 -3.65 0.23
N ALA A 73 -3.43 -4.42 -0.73
CA ALA A 73 -2.43 -4.00 -1.69
C ALA A 73 -3.04 -3.86 -3.08
N ILE A 74 -2.60 -2.88 -3.87
CA ILE A 74 -3.08 -2.61 -5.23
C ILE A 74 -1.87 -2.58 -6.17
N CYS A 75 -1.93 -3.31 -7.29
CA CYS A 75 -1.02 -3.17 -8.41
C CYS A 75 -1.72 -2.40 -9.54
N ALA A 76 -1.14 -1.28 -9.95
CA ALA A 76 -1.65 -0.45 -11.04
C ALA A 76 -0.64 -0.30 -12.19
N ASN A 77 0.41 -1.12 -12.23
CA ASN A 77 1.41 -1.04 -13.28
C ASN A 77 0.88 -1.64 -14.59
N ASP A 78 1.21 -1.03 -15.72
CA ASP A 78 0.87 -1.55 -17.05
C ASP A 78 1.62 -2.85 -17.35
N ALA A 79 0.90 -3.96 -17.31
CA ALA A 79 1.43 -5.29 -17.57
C ALA A 79 1.88 -5.50 -19.04
N ASN A 80 1.45 -4.66 -19.99
CA ASN A 80 1.93 -4.76 -21.38
C ASN A 80 3.39 -4.34 -21.50
N THR A 81 3.78 -3.28 -20.78
CA THR A 81 5.16 -2.79 -20.75
C THR A 81 5.99 -3.48 -19.68
N HIS A 82 5.36 -3.97 -18.60
CA HIS A 82 6.02 -4.66 -17.49
C HIS A 82 5.31 -5.99 -17.17
N PRO A 83 5.56 -7.06 -17.95
CA PRO A 83 4.86 -8.34 -17.81
C PRO A 83 4.98 -9.01 -16.44
N ASP A 84 6.03 -8.70 -15.68
CA ASP A 84 6.20 -9.17 -14.30
C ASP A 84 5.07 -8.71 -13.38
N ASP A 85 4.40 -7.60 -13.69
CA ASP A 85 3.25 -7.07 -12.94
C ASP A 85 1.90 -7.57 -13.45
N SER A 86 1.89 -8.54 -14.37
CA SER A 86 0.66 -9.17 -14.84
C SER A 86 -0.13 -9.83 -13.70
N PHE A 87 -1.45 -9.92 -13.87
CA PHE A 87 -2.35 -10.49 -12.88
C PHE A 87 -1.98 -11.94 -12.48
N ASP A 88 -1.50 -12.75 -13.42
CA ASP A 88 -1.05 -14.12 -13.12
C ASP A 88 0.23 -14.16 -12.29
N ASN A 89 1.16 -13.22 -12.54
CA ASN A 89 2.36 -13.08 -11.70
C ASN A 89 2.02 -12.51 -10.31
N MET A 90 1.01 -11.63 -10.21
CA MET A 90 0.50 -11.17 -8.92
C MET A 90 -0.04 -12.33 -8.08
N LYS A 91 -0.82 -13.24 -8.70
CA LYS A 91 -1.30 -14.47 -8.02
C LYS A 91 -0.14 -15.32 -7.53
N THR A 92 0.81 -15.59 -8.42
CA THR A 92 1.99 -16.39 -8.11
C THR A 92 2.76 -15.80 -6.92
N LEU A 93 2.97 -14.47 -6.90
CA LEU A 93 3.66 -13.80 -5.80
C LEU A 93 2.88 -13.87 -4.49
N ALA A 94 1.58 -13.55 -4.53
CA ALA A 94 0.72 -13.53 -3.34
C ALA A 94 0.62 -14.91 -2.69
N GLU A 95 0.48 -15.96 -3.50
CA GLU A 95 0.47 -17.36 -3.04
C GLU A 95 1.83 -17.76 -2.47
N ALA A 96 2.92 -17.52 -3.21
CA ALA A 96 4.26 -17.93 -2.81
C ALA A 96 4.73 -17.25 -1.51
N ARG A 97 4.27 -16.02 -1.25
CA ARG A 97 4.62 -15.23 -0.05
C ARG A 97 3.56 -15.29 1.04
N GLY A 98 2.42 -15.92 0.80
CA GLY A 98 1.34 -16.07 1.78
C GLY A 98 0.82 -14.72 2.27
N PHE A 99 0.43 -13.83 1.35
CA PHE A 99 -0.09 -12.52 1.71
C PHE A 99 -1.30 -12.63 2.64
N PRO A 100 -1.33 -11.91 3.77
CA PRO A 100 -2.44 -11.93 4.73
C PRO A 100 -3.59 -10.96 4.35
N PHE A 101 -3.46 -10.29 3.21
CA PHE A 101 -4.38 -9.27 2.72
C PHE A 101 -4.70 -9.50 1.24
N PRO A 102 -5.83 -8.97 0.73
CA PRO A 102 -6.12 -8.98 -0.70
C PRO A 102 -5.06 -8.22 -1.50
N TYR A 103 -4.59 -8.84 -2.58
CA TYR A 103 -3.78 -8.16 -3.59
C TYR A 103 -4.62 -7.92 -4.84
N LEU A 104 -4.93 -6.65 -5.09
CA LEU A 104 -5.92 -6.17 -6.04
C LEU A 104 -5.26 -5.63 -7.30
N HIS A 105 -5.92 -5.80 -8.45
CA HIS A 105 -5.40 -5.35 -9.74
C HIS A 105 -6.20 -4.17 -10.31
N ASP A 106 -5.57 -2.99 -10.38
CA ASP A 106 -6.10 -1.77 -10.97
C ASP A 106 -5.64 -1.62 -12.43
N GLU A 107 -6.21 -2.44 -13.30
CA GLU A 107 -5.85 -2.52 -14.72
C GLU A 107 -6.02 -1.18 -15.46
N SER A 108 -7.09 -0.44 -15.13
CA SER A 108 -7.41 0.87 -15.74
C SER A 108 -6.57 2.01 -15.18
N GLN A 109 -5.88 1.79 -14.05
CA GLN A 109 -5.09 2.79 -13.31
C GLN A 109 -5.91 3.95 -12.72
N THR A 110 -7.24 3.83 -12.74
CA THR A 110 -8.16 4.88 -12.30
C THR A 110 -8.14 5.01 -10.78
N VAL A 111 -7.91 3.92 -10.05
CA VAL A 111 -7.82 3.96 -8.59
C VAL A 111 -6.49 4.59 -8.17
N ALA A 112 -5.38 4.22 -8.80
CA ALA A 112 -4.09 4.86 -8.58
C ALA A 112 -4.13 6.37 -8.87
N GLN A 113 -4.81 6.79 -9.94
CA GLN A 113 -5.02 8.22 -10.25
C GLN A 113 -5.88 8.91 -9.19
N ALA A 114 -7.00 8.31 -8.77
CA ALA A 114 -7.88 8.86 -7.75
C ALA A 114 -7.17 9.02 -6.40
N TYR A 115 -6.27 8.08 -6.06
CA TYR A 115 -5.43 8.17 -4.86
C TYR A 115 -4.25 9.13 -4.99
N GLY A 116 -3.98 9.64 -6.20
CA GLY A 116 -2.76 10.39 -6.48
C GLY A 116 -1.50 9.58 -6.18
N ALA A 117 -1.56 8.25 -6.30
CA ALA A 117 -0.44 7.35 -6.07
C ALA A 117 0.66 7.63 -7.09
N ALA A 118 1.90 7.78 -6.63
CA ALA A 118 3.00 8.21 -7.50
C ALA A 118 4.05 7.13 -7.74
N CYS A 119 4.31 6.31 -6.72
CA CYS A 119 5.39 5.33 -6.72
C CYS A 119 4.97 3.96 -6.16
N THR A 120 5.88 3.01 -6.21
CA THR A 120 5.76 1.69 -5.59
C THR A 120 7.02 1.39 -4.76
N PRO A 121 6.88 1.16 -3.42
CA PRO A 121 5.63 1.24 -2.66
C PRO A 121 5.16 2.69 -2.42
N ASP A 122 3.85 2.90 -2.27
CA ASP A 122 3.22 4.14 -1.75
C ASP A 122 2.11 3.73 -0.77
N PHE A 123 2.09 4.29 0.44
CA PHE A 123 1.27 3.82 1.56
C PHE A 123 0.27 4.88 1.99
N PHE A 124 -1.00 4.48 2.15
CA PHE A 124 -2.10 5.36 2.55
C PHE A 124 -2.81 4.75 3.77
N GLY A 125 -2.61 5.37 4.92
CA GLY A 125 -3.21 4.99 6.19
C GLY A 125 -4.37 5.91 6.56
N PHE A 126 -5.55 5.32 6.76
CA PHE A 126 -6.79 5.99 7.08
C PHE A 126 -7.28 5.62 8.48
N ASN A 127 -7.98 6.54 9.14
CA ASN A 127 -8.70 6.25 10.38
C ASN A 127 -10.03 5.49 10.11
N ALA A 128 -10.78 5.21 11.17
CA ALA A 128 -12.06 4.50 11.09
C ALA A 128 -13.13 5.25 10.27
N ASP A 129 -13.01 6.57 10.15
CA ASP A 129 -13.89 7.42 9.34
C ASP A 129 -13.39 7.57 7.89
N LEU A 130 -12.36 6.80 7.50
CA LEU A 130 -11.73 6.82 6.18
C LEU A 130 -11.10 8.17 5.79
N GLY A 131 -10.75 8.99 6.78
CA GLY A 131 -9.92 10.18 6.60
C GLY A 131 -8.43 9.82 6.65
N LEU A 132 -7.64 10.33 5.70
CA LEU A 132 -6.21 10.08 5.62
C LEU A 132 -5.49 10.61 6.88
N GLN A 133 -4.67 9.77 7.48
CA GLN A 133 -3.87 10.10 8.66
C GLN A 133 -2.38 9.79 8.47
N TYR A 134 -2.05 8.95 7.48
CA TYR A 134 -0.68 8.61 7.16
C TYR A 134 -0.47 8.48 5.66
N ARG A 135 0.56 9.14 5.14
CA ARG A 135 1.12 8.91 3.82
C ARG A 135 2.62 9.17 3.87
N GLY A 136 3.39 8.08 3.82
CA GLY A 136 4.82 8.11 4.07
C GLY A 136 5.49 6.80 3.69
N ARG A 137 6.74 6.62 4.13
CA ARG A 137 7.54 5.41 3.94
C ARG A 137 7.18 4.30 4.92
N LEU A 138 7.56 3.06 4.62
CA LEU A 138 7.43 1.96 5.59
C LEU A 138 8.35 2.16 6.80
N ASP A 139 9.63 2.39 6.48
CA ASP A 139 10.77 2.56 7.38
C ASP A 139 11.90 3.24 6.58
N ALA A 140 13.14 3.23 7.09
CA ALA A 140 14.30 3.82 6.41
C ALA A 140 14.82 3.02 5.19
N SER A 141 14.11 1.98 4.73
CA SER A 141 14.52 1.16 3.58
C SER A 141 14.50 1.95 2.28
N GLY A 142 15.37 1.56 1.36
CA GLY A 142 15.38 2.04 -0.02
C GLY A 142 15.35 0.86 -0.97
N ARG A 143 16.35 0.77 -1.86
CA ARG A 143 16.57 -0.45 -2.67
C ARG A 143 17.13 -1.62 -1.88
N ASN A 144 17.64 -1.33 -0.68
CA ASN A 144 18.12 -2.30 0.27
C ASN A 144 17.27 -2.17 1.54
N PRO A 145 17.07 -3.28 2.29
CA PRO A 145 16.41 -3.24 3.58
C PRO A 145 17.11 -2.26 4.54
N ALA A 146 16.32 -1.63 5.40
CA ALA A 146 16.83 -0.85 6.52
C ALA A 146 17.60 -1.74 7.53
N PRO A 147 18.43 -1.14 8.40
CA PRO A 147 18.93 -1.82 9.59
C PRO A 147 17.80 -2.44 10.41
N ALA A 148 18.07 -3.57 11.07
CA ALA A 148 17.04 -4.31 11.82
C ALA A 148 16.44 -3.54 13.01
N ASP A 149 17.15 -2.52 13.50
CA ASP A 149 16.75 -1.61 14.57
C ASP A 149 16.14 -0.30 14.06
N ALA A 150 15.93 -0.17 12.74
CA ALA A 150 15.26 1.00 12.18
C ALA A 150 13.80 1.09 12.68
N PRO A 151 13.31 2.31 12.98
CA PRO A 151 11.91 2.51 13.35
C PRO A 151 10.95 1.99 12.27
N ARG A 152 9.85 1.37 12.70
CA ARG A 152 8.79 0.87 11.81
C ARG A 152 7.75 1.98 11.63
N GLU A 153 8.12 3.04 10.91
CA GLU A 153 7.35 4.29 10.84
C GLU A 153 5.89 4.11 10.44
N LEU A 154 5.60 3.33 9.39
CA LEU A 154 4.23 3.05 8.98
C LEU A 154 3.46 2.27 10.05
N TYR A 155 4.09 1.24 10.62
CA TYR A 155 3.46 0.40 11.64
C TYR A 155 3.12 1.22 12.88
N GLU A 156 4.08 1.96 13.42
CA GLU A 156 3.90 2.81 14.60
C GLU A 156 2.82 3.87 14.35
N ALA A 157 2.81 4.49 13.17
CA ALA A 157 1.77 5.44 12.77
C ALA A 157 0.39 4.79 12.70
N MET A 158 0.26 3.60 12.10
CA MET A 158 -1.02 2.92 11.99
C MET A 158 -1.52 2.37 13.32
N VAL A 159 -0.65 1.96 14.23
CA VAL A 159 -1.01 1.64 15.62
C VAL A 159 -1.54 2.89 16.33
N GLN A 160 -0.88 4.04 16.15
CA GLN A 160 -1.36 5.32 16.70
C GLN A 160 -2.74 5.68 16.13
N VAL A 161 -2.94 5.55 14.83
CA VAL A 161 -4.24 5.77 14.17
C VAL A 161 -5.30 4.82 14.72
N ALA A 162 -4.99 3.53 14.86
CA ALA A 162 -5.93 2.55 15.39
C ALA A 162 -6.36 2.84 16.84
N GLN A 163 -5.48 3.44 17.63
CA GLN A 163 -5.75 3.76 19.04
C GLN A 163 -6.43 5.11 19.24
N THR A 164 -6.14 6.08 18.38
CA THR A 164 -6.48 7.51 18.62
C THR A 164 -7.29 8.17 17.51
N GLY A 165 -7.39 7.53 16.34
CA GLY A 165 -7.95 8.09 15.12
C GLY A 165 -7.05 9.13 14.43
N ARG A 166 -5.85 9.40 14.97
CA ARG A 166 -4.93 10.43 14.47
C ARG A 166 -3.53 9.89 14.18
N GLY A 167 -2.97 10.30 13.05
CA GLY A 167 -1.59 9.97 12.67
C GLY A 167 -0.55 10.95 13.20
N PRO A 168 0.75 10.65 13.03
CA PRO A 168 1.82 11.56 13.40
C PRO A 168 1.84 12.81 12.50
N ALA A 169 2.15 13.97 13.09
CA ALA A 169 2.19 15.24 12.37
C ALA A 169 3.36 15.33 11.38
N GLU A 170 4.51 14.76 11.74
CA GLU A 170 5.68 14.68 10.87
C GLU A 170 5.74 13.29 10.21
N GLN A 171 5.87 13.28 8.90
CA GLN A 171 5.89 12.05 8.10
C GLN A 171 6.98 12.17 7.04
N THR A 172 7.73 11.08 6.87
CA THR A 172 8.73 11.01 5.80
C THR A 172 8.07 10.42 4.55
N PRO A 173 8.12 11.09 3.39
CA PRO A 173 7.62 10.53 2.15
C PRO A 173 8.17 9.14 1.82
N SER A 174 7.36 8.33 1.14
CA SER A 174 7.83 7.12 0.46
C SER A 174 8.84 7.43 -0.65
N MET A 175 9.58 6.42 -1.06
CA MET A 175 10.42 6.48 -2.26
C MET A 175 10.35 5.16 -2.99
N GLY A 176 10.10 5.23 -4.29
CA GLY A 176 10.00 4.01 -5.09
C GLY A 176 10.06 4.27 -6.58
N CYS A 177 10.01 3.21 -7.36
CA CYS A 177 9.81 3.33 -8.81
C CYS A 177 8.46 3.99 -9.08
N SER A 178 8.41 4.91 -10.04
CA SER A 178 7.14 5.44 -10.54
C SER A 178 6.20 4.31 -10.97
N ILE A 179 4.90 4.49 -10.73
CA ILE A 179 3.86 3.65 -11.33
C ILE A 179 4.06 3.62 -12.85
N LYS A 180 3.85 2.44 -13.46
CA LYS A 180 4.01 2.23 -14.90
C LYS A 180 2.73 2.62 -15.60
N TRP A 181 2.54 3.92 -15.79
CA TRP A 181 1.34 4.47 -16.45
C TRP A 181 1.22 3.99 -17.90
N LYS A 182 0.00 3.64 -18.30
CA LYS A 182 -0.36 3.38 -19.69
C LYS A 182 -0.22 4.68 -20.50
N ALA A 183 0.11 4.53 -21.78
CA ALA A 183 0.03 5.65 -22.70
C ALA A 183 -1.42 6.13 -22.81
N ALA A 184 -1.61 7.45 -22.83
CA ALA A 184 -2.90 8.10 -23.02
C ALA A 184 -3.41 7.94 -24.47
#